data_AF-A0A2S6UPF3-F1
#
_entry.id   AF-A0A2S6UPF3-F1
#
_cell.length_a   1.000
_cell.length_b   1.000
_cell.length_c   1.000
_cell.angle_alpha   90.00
_cell.angle_beta   90.00
_cell.angle_gamma   90.00
#
_symmetry.space_group_name_H-M   'P 1'
#
loop_
_entity.id
_entity.type
_entity.pdbx_description
1 polymer ?
#
loop_
_entity_poly.entity_id
_entity_poly.type
_entity_poly.pdbx_seq_one_letter_code
_entity_poly.pdbx_strand_id
1 'polypeptide(L)'
;MVDGGATTAGHLYVKMLKKIVPSSMCAILYPSDPDAVIPPGNSLGEFDGVAWTGCSLTVYDDSPEVRNQISLCRSVFDAKVPSFGSCWAAQIAAVAAGGICGANPNGREMGIARKIELTPEGRAHPMYEGKSKVFDAFISHVDEITHLPPGAVNLAGNSFTKIQAISVVYNGGVFWGLQYHPEYDLHEMA
;
A
#
# COMPACT_ATOMS: atom_id res chain seq x y z
N MET A 1 -0.64 -22.28 6.24
CA MET A 1 -1.01 -23.17 5.12
C MET A 1 -1.26 -22.29 3.90
N VAL A 2 -0.56 -22.54 2.79
CA VAL A 2 -0.84 -21.88 1.50
C VAL A 2 -1.26 -23.01 0.56
N ASP A 3 -2.56 -23.28 0.50
CA ASP A 3 -3.13 -24.40 -0.28
C ASP A 3 -3.71 -23.94 -1.65
N GLY A 4 -3.28 -22.77 -2.12
CA GLY A 4 -3.42 -22.36 -3.52
C GLY A 4 -2.06 -21.87 -3.97
N GLY A 5 -1.53 -22.35 -5.09
CA GLY A 5 -0.16 -22.12 -5.55
C GLY A 5 0.25 -20.67 -5.87
N ALA A 6 -0.46 -19.66 -5.35
CA ALA A 6 -0.14 -18.26 -5.45
C ALA A 6 1.00 -17.87 -4.51
N THR A 7 1.89 -16.99 -4.99
CA THR A 7 2.99 -16.46 -4.21
C THR A 7 2.42 -15.52 -3.14
N THR A 8 2.80 -15.68 -1.86
CA THR A 8 2.37 -14.75 -0.82
C THR A 8 2.81 -13.32 -1.16
N ALA A 9 1.99 -12.31 -0.84
CA ALA A 9 2.26 -10.92 -1.22
C ALA A 9 3.62 -10.39 -0.75
N GLY A 10 4.10 -10.80 0.43
CA GLY A 10 5.43 -10.43 0.92
C GLY A 10 6.56 -10.91 -0.01
N HIS A 11 6.46 -12.15 -0.50
CA HIS A 11 7.44 -12.69 -1.45
C HIS A 11 7.33 -12.04 -2.85
N LEU A 12 6.14 -11.62 -3.30
CA LEU A 12 5.98 -10.82 -4.52
C LEU A 12 6.71 -9.48 -4.41
N TYR A 13 6.54 -8.79 -3.27
CA TYR A 13 7.26 -7.55 -3.00
C TYR A 13 8.77 -7.73 -2.94
N VAL A 14 9.27 -8.76 -2.26
CA VAL A 14 10.71 -9.07 -2.24
C VAL A 14 11.23 -9.32 -3.66
N LYS A 15 10.51 -10.09 -4.48
CA LYS A 15 10.87 -10.34 -5.89
C LYS A 15 10.89 -9.06 -6.71
N MET A 16 9.91 -8.17 -6.53
CA MET A 16 9.86 -6.86 -7.19
C MET A 16 11.03 -5.98 -6.76
N LEU A 17 11.29 -5.85 -5.46
CA LEU A 17 12.38 -5.05 -4.92
C LEU A 17 13.74 -5.55 -5.40
N LYS A 18 13.99 -6.86 -5.40
CA LYS A 18 15.24 -7.45 -5.89
C LYS A 18 15.47 -7.25 -7.40
N LYS A 19 14.42 -7.06 -8.21
CA LYS A 19 14.58 -6.69 -9.62
C LYS A 19 15.08 -5.26 -9.79
N ILE A 20 14.69 -4.36 -8.88
CA ILE A 20 15.04 -2.93 -8.93
C ILE A 20 16.38 -2.68 -8.23
N VAL A 21 16.56 -3.27 -7.05
CA VAL A 21 17.76 -3.16 -6.20
C VAL A 21 18.24 -4.58 -5.85
N PRO A 22 19.04 -5.22 -6.72
CA PRO A 22 19.48 -6.61 -6.52
C PRO A 22 20.26 -6.88 -5.22
N SER A 23 20.94 -5.86 -4.70
CA SER A 23 21.71 -5.92 -3.44
C SER A 23 20.86 -5.73 -2.18
N SER A 24 19.55 -5.49 -2.30
CA SER A 24 18.68 -5.26 -1.15
C SER A 24 18.61 -6.49 -0.22
N MET A 25 18.62 -6.20 1.08
CA MET A 25 18.32 -7.17 2.14
C MET A 25 16.88 -6.96 2.59
N CYS A 26 16.08 -8.01 2.62
CA CYS A 26 14.67 -7.93 2.97
C CYS A 26 14.35 -8.85 4.15
N ALA A 27 13.66 -8.32 5.14
CA ALA A 27 12.98 -9.08 6.18
C ALA A 27 11.46 -9.00 5.95
N ILE A 28 10.75 -10.10 6.19
CA ILE A 28 9.28 -10.14 6.10
C ILE A 28 8.71 -10.19 7.52
N LEU A 29 7.75 -9.32 7.79
CA LEU A 29 7.00 -9.26 9.05
C LEU A 29 5.52 -9.53 8.77
N TYR A 30 4.86 -10.29 9.64
CA TYR A 30 3.44 -10.64 9.54
C TYR A 30 2.64 -9.96 10.66
N PRO A 31 2.37 -8.65 10.59
CA PRO A 31 1.83 -7.85 11.70
C PRO A 31 0.42 -8.24 12.18
N SER A 32 -0.29 -9.07 11.41
CA SER A 32 -1.56 -9.67 11.85
C SER A 32 -1.36 -10.76 12.90
N ASP A 33 -0.18 -11.38 12.96
CA ASP A 33 0.10 -12.44 13.92
C ASP A 33 0.39 -11.81 15.30
N PRO A 34 -0.14 -12.38 16.40
CA PRO A 34 -0.06 -11.79 17.73
C PRO A 34 1.38 -11.63 18.26
N ASP A 35 2.29 -12.49 17.81
CA ASP A 35 3.70 -12.51 18.22
C ASP A 35 4.63 -11.86 17.18
N ALA A 36 4.06 -11.10 16.23
CA ALA A 36 4.83 -10.43 15.20
C ALA A 36 5.69 -9.31 15.80
N VAL A 37 6.96 -9.62 16.00
CA VAL A 37 7.97 -8.67 16.44
C VAL A 37 8.94 -8.36 15.32
N ILE A 38 9.40 -7.10 15.30
CA ILE A 38 10.56 -6.74 14.50
C ILE A 38 11.71 -7.66 14.91
N PRO A 39 12.45 -8.29 13.98
CA PRO A 39 13.50 -9.24 14.33
C PRO A 39 14.48 -8.65 15.36
N PRO A 40 14.85 -9.40 16.42
CA PRO A 40 15.75 -8.91 17.46
C PRO A 40 17.05 -8.36 16.88
N GLY A 41 17.50 -7.21 17.40
CA GLY A 41 18.66 -6.48 16.88
C GLY A 41 18.33 -5.48 15.77
N ASN A 42 17.05 -5.35 15.39
CA ASN A 42 16.58 -4.29 14.50
C ASN A 42 15.57 -3.37 15.22
N SER A 43 15.66 -2.07 14.95
CA SER A 43 14.65 -1.05 15.20
C SER A 43 14.08 -0.57 13.87
N LEU A 44 12.87 0.01 13.87
CA LEU A 44 12.27 0.52 12.62
C LEU A 44 13.22 1.49 11.89
N GLY A 45 13.89 2.36 12.63
CA GLY A 45 14.80 3.38 12.07
C GLY A 45 16.07 2.84 11.42
N GLU A 46 16.36 1.54 11.53
CA GLU A 46 17.52 0.92 10.87
C GLU A 46 17.20 0.43 9.45
N PHE A 47 15.93 0.45 9.04
CA PHE A 47 15.53 0.12 7.67
C PHE A 47 15.58 1.36 6.78
N ASP A 48 16.12 1.21 5.57
CA ASP A 48 16.09 2.27 4.54
C ASP A 48 14.67 2.55 4.01
N GLY A 49 13.75 1.58 4.19
CA GLY A 49 12.35 1.73 3.82
C GLY A 49 11.49 0.52 4.21
N VAL A 50 10.18 0.72 4.23
CA VAL A 50 9.19 -0.34 4.51
C VAL A 50 8.27 -0.53 3.30
N ALA A 51 8.17 -1.77 2.84
CA ALA A 51 7.23 -2.16 1.80
C ALA A 51 5.99 -2.82 2.43
N TRP A 52 4.81 -2.31 2.08
CA TRP A 52 3.54 -2.74 2.63
C TRP A 52 2.71 -3.46 1.57
N THR A 53 2.16 -4.61 1.91
CA THR A 53 1.45 -5.47 0.96
C THR A 53 -0.07 -5.27 1.03
N GLY A 54 -0.78 -5.84 0.05
CA GLY A 54 -2.21 -6.08 0.15
C GLY A 54 -2.59 -7.01 1.32
N CYS A 55 -3.85 -6.94 1.73
CA CYS A 55 -4.48 -7.80 2.73
C CYS A 55 -5.95 -8.04 2.33
N SER A 56 -6.53 -9.15 2.79
CA SER A 56 -7.95 -9.49 2.55
C SER A 56 -8.88 -9.05 3.69
N LEU A 57 -8.35 -8.33 4.67
CA LEU A 57 -9.12 -7.70 5.75
C LEU A 57 -9.78 -6.41 5.26
N THR A 58 -10.64 -5.84 6.11
CA THR A 58 -11.28 -4.54 5.92
C THR A 58 -10.80 -3.56 6.99
N VAL A 59 -10.34 -2.36 6.60
CA VAL A 59 -9.48 -1.51 7.46
C VAL A 59 -10.23 -0.84 8.61
N TYR A 60 -11.55 -0.84 8.52
CA TYR A 60 -12.46 -0.29 9.51
C TYR A 60 -13.07 -1.38 10.41
N ASP A 61 -12.61 -2.62 10.33
CA ASP A 61 -12.95 -3.66 11.30
C ASP A 61 -12.17 -3.46 12.62
N ASP A 62 -12.85 -3.60 13.76
CA ASP A 62 -12.23 -3.51 15.09
C ASP A 62 -11.63 -4.85 15.54
N SER A 63 -10.75 -5.42 14.70
CA SER A 63 -10.04 -6.66 15.01
C SER A 63 -8.63 -6.36 15.56
N PRO A 64 -8.04 -7.25 16.39
CA PRO A 64 -6.64 -7.12 16.81
C PRO A 64 -5.67 -7.01 15.63
N GLU A 65 -5.88 -7.80 14.58
CA GLU A 65 -5.03 -7.86 13.38
C GLU A 65 -5.00 -6.52 12.62
N VAL A 66 -6.16 -5.84 12.50
CA VAL A 66 -6.26 -4.52 11.88
C VAL A 66 -5.62 -3.46 12.77
N ARG A 67 -5.93 -3.46 14.07
CA ARG A 67 -5.36 -2.50 15.03
C ARG A 67 -3.84 -2.58 15.12
N ASN A 68 -3.28 -3.80 15.09
CA ASN A 68 -1.83 -4.02 15.11
C ASN A 68 -1.16 -3.40 13.88
N GLN A 69 -1.74 -3.58 12.70
CA GLN A 69 -1.21 -3.01 11.46
C GLN A 69 -1.29 -1.49 11.42
N ILE A 70 -2.40 -0.89 11.87
CA ILE A 70 -2.54 0.56 11.99
C ILE A 70 -1.51 1.11 12.99
N SER A 71 -1.34 0.44 14.14
CA SER A 71 -0.36 0.83 15.16
C SER A 71 1.06 0.74 14.62
N LEU A 72 1.41 -0.33 13.89
CA LEU A 72 2.72 -0.46 13.25
C LEU A 72 2.95 0.67 12.24
N CYS A 73 1.95 1.02 11.42
CA CYS A 73 2.07 2.09 10.45
C CYS A 73 2.35 3.44 11.12
N ARG A 74 1.69 3.73 12.25
CA ARG A 74 1.99 4.91 13.06
C ARG A 74 3.43 4.89 13.59
N SER A 75 3.89 3.77 14.13
CA SER A 75 5.29 3.62 14.58
C SER A 75 6.31 3.84 13.46
N VAL A 76 5.99 3.42 12.22
CA VAL A 76 6.84 3.64 11.05
C VAL A 76 6.86 5.12 10.63
N PHE A 77 5.72 5.81 10.68
CA PHE A 77 5.65 7.26 10.51
C PHE A 77 6.51 8.00 11.56
N ASP A 78 6.39 7.64 12.83
CA ASP A 78 7.15 8.25 13.93
C ASP A 78 8.65 8.00 13.81
N ALA A 79 9.05 6.82 13.32
CA ALA A 79 10.44 6.49 12.99
C ALA A 79 10.96 7.19 11.73
N LYS A 80 10.08 7.86 10.96
CA LYS A 80 10.38 8.59 9.71
C LYS A 80 11.02 7.72 8.62
N VAL A 81 10.69 6.44 8.63
CA VAL A 81 11.19 5.50 7.63
C VAL A 81 10.30 5.59 6.38
N PRO A 82 10.86 5.87 5.19
CA PRO A 82 10.07 5.96 3.96
C PRO A 82 9.30 4.67 3.70
N SER A 83 8.02 4.81 3.33
CA SER A 83 7.15 3.66 3.09
C SER A 83 6.49 3.70 1.73
N PHE A 84 6.30 2.52 1.15
CA PHE A 84 5.56 2.32 -0.09
C PHE A 84 4.66 1.08 0.00
N GLY A 85 3.47 1.13 -0.58
CA GLY A 85 2.62 -0.06 -0.63
C GLY A 85 1.42 0.02 -1.58
N SER A 86 0.78 -1.13 -1.79
CA SER A 86 -0.38 -1.30 -2.69
C SER A 86 -1.64 -1.78 -1.96
N CYS A 87 -2.80 -1.48 -2.55
CA CYS A 87 -4.14 -1.84 -2.11
C CYS A 87 -4.40 -1.47 -0.64
N TRP A 88 -4.55 -2.47 0.23
CA TRP A 88 -4.69 -2.35 1.68
C TRP A 88 -3.71 -1.37 2.31
N ALA A 89 -2.46 -1.35 1.83
CA ALA A 89 -1.41 -0.51 2.37
C ALA A 89 -1.74 0.99 2.26
N ALA A 90 -2.37 1.43 1.17
CA ALA A 90 -2.81 2.82 1.01
C ALA A 90 -3.89 3.18 2.02
N GLN A 91 -4.81 2.24 2.29
CA GLN A 91 -5.89 2.42 3.26
C GLN A 91 -5.35 2.48 4.69
N ILE A 92 -4.41 1.59 5.05
CA ILE A 92 -3.72 1.62 6.35
C ILE A 92 -3.01 2.94 6.56
N ALA A 93 -2.23 3.42 5.56
CA ALA A 93 -1.54 4.70 5.66
C ALA A 93 -2.52 5.87 5.84
N ALA A 94 -3.63 5.87 5.09
CA ALA A 94 -4.68 6.88 5.22
C ALA A 94 -5.29 6.87 6.64
N VAL A 95 -5.73 5.71 7.13
CA VAL A 95 -6.38 5.57 8.45
C VAL A 95 -5.41 5.84 9.60
N ALA A 96 -4.16 5.38 9.51
CA ALA A 96 -3.12 5.65 10.50
C ALA A 96 -2.92 7.15 10.74
N ALA A 97 -2.99 7.95 9.66
CA ALA A 97 -2.86 9.40 9.66
C ALA A 97 -4.19 10.16 9.88
N GLY A 98 -5.30 9.46 10.14
CA GLY A 98 -6.61 10.07 10.47
C GLY A 98 -7.59 10.22 9.31
N GLY A 99 -7.36 9.52 8.20
CA GLY A 99 -8.28 9.41 7.07
C GLY A 99 -9.37 8.37 7.32
N ILE A 100 -10.29 8.24 6.36
CA ILE A 100 -11.44 7.34 6.46
C ILE A 100 -11.53 6.50 5.20
N CYS A 101 -11.77 5.20 5.37
CA CYS A 101 -12.08 4.26 4.30
C CYS A 101 -13.51 3.72 4.46
N GLY A 102 -14.04 3.14 3.40
CA GLY A 102 -15.35 2.50 3.40
C GLY A 102 -15.51 1.60 2.18
N ALA A 103 -16.60 0.83 2.14
CA ALA A 103 -16.95 0.05 0.96
C ALA A 103 -17.05 0.95 -0.28
N ASN A 104 -16.47 0.51 -1.39
CA ASN A 104 -16.56 1.24 -2.65
C ASN A 104 -18.02 1.18 -3.15
N PRO A 105 -18.66 2.33 -3.46
CA PRO A 105 -20.06 2.37 -3.90
C PRO A 105 -20.27 1.71 -5.28
N ASN A 106 -19.21 1.55 -6.07
CA ASN A 106 -19.22 0.82 -7.34
C ASN A 106 -18.98 -0.69 -7.17
N GLY A 107 -18.79 -1.16 -5.93
CA GLY A 107 -18.51 -2.55 -5.60
C GLY A 107 -17.06 -2.95 -5.90
N ARG A 108 -16.85 -4.21 -6.26
CA ARG A 108 -15.52 -4.78 -6.48
C ARG A 108 -14.90 -4.28 -7.78
N GLU A 109 -13.71 -3.69 -7.72
CA GLU A 109 -12.83 -3.47 -8.88
C GLU A 109 -11.85 -4.64 -8.97
N MET A 110 -11.88 -5.38 -10.08
CA MET A 110 -11.05 -6.60 -10.27
C MET A 110 -10.55 -6.69 -11.71
N GLY A 111 -9.33 -7.18 -11.89
CA GLY A 111 -8.75 -7.40 -13.21
C GLY A 111 -7.81 -6.26 -13.58
N ILE A 112 -8.26 -5.41 -14.51
CA ILE A 112 -7.51 -4.26 -14.99
C ILE A 112 -8.32 -2.99 -14.75
N ALA A 113 -7.81 -2.13 -13.86
CA ALA A 113 -8.28 -0.77 -13.72
C ALA A 113 -7.93 0.02 -14.97
N ARG A 114 -8.96 0.57 -15.63
CA ARG A 114 -8.79 1.32 -16.87
C ARG A 114 -8.70 2.82 -16.60
N LYS A 115 -7.91 3.51 -17.43
CA LYS A 115 -7.85 4.98 -17.48
C LYS A 115 -7.58 5.62 -16.12
N ILE A 116 -6.64 5.08 -15.37
CA ILE A 116 -6.11 5.76 -14.18
C ILE A 116 -5.39 7.01 -14.67
N GLU A 117 -5.86 8.18 -14.24
CA GLU A 117 -5.33 9.47 -14.61
C GLU A 117 -4.62 10.13 -13.44
N LEU A 118 -3.42 10.66 -13.69
CA LEU A 118 -2.65 11.42 -12.72
C LEU A 118 -3.27 12.80 -12.48
N THR A 119 -3.44 13.17 -11.21
CA THR A 119 -3.76 14.54 -10.79
C THR A 119 -2.62 15.49 -11.14
N PRO A 120 -2.82 16.83 -11.11
CA PRO A 120 -1.70 17.78 -11.24
C PRO A 120 -0.54 17.48 -10.29
N GLU A 121 -0.83 17.14 -9.04
CA GLU A 121 0.14 16.76 -8.02
C GLU A 121 0.81 15.44 -8.37
N GLY A 122 0.06 14.44 -8.84
CA GLY A 122 0.59 13.17 -9.31
C GLY A 122 1.57 13.33 -10.47
N ARG A 123 1.29 14.22 -11.43
CA ARG A 123 2.19 14.50 -12.56
C ARG A 123 3.52 15.14 -12.15
N ALA A 124 3.55 15.83 -11.01
CA ALA A 124 4.75 16.44 -10.45
C ALA A 124 5.48 15.52 -9.44
N HIS A 125 4.87 14.38 -9.08
CA HIS A 125 5.36 13.53 -8.00
C HIS A 125 6.45 12.55 -8.49
N PRO A 126 7.57 12.36 -7.76
CA PRO A 126 8.68 11.49 -8.19
C PRO A 126 8.29 10.04 -8.51
N MET A 127 7.30 9.49 -7.81
CA MET A 127 6.76 8.14 -8.06
C MET A 127 6.28 7.92 -9.51
N TYR A 128 5.95 8.99 -10.23
CA TYR A 128 5.40 8.94 -11.58
C TYR A 128 6.33 9.48 -12.66
N GLU A 129 7.59 9.73 -12.35
CA GLU A 129 8.58 10.15 -13.33
C GLU A 129 8.66 9.14 -14.49
N GLY A 130 8.55 9.64 -15.72
CA GLY A 130 8.54 8.81 -16.94
C GLY A 130 7.26 8.02 -17.19
N LYS A 131 6.25 8.06 -16.30
CA LYS A 131 4.96 7.37 -16.51
C LYS A 131 4.01 8.22 -17.35
N SER A 132 3.23 7.57 -18.22
CA SER A 132 2.13 8.22 -18.95
C SER A 132 1.11 8.86 -17.99
N LYS A 133 0.56 10.01 -18.39
CA LYS A 133 -0.48 10.73 -17.62
C LYS A 133 -1.73 9.90 -17.36
N VAL A 134 -2.06 9.00 -18.30
CA VAL A 134 -3.15 8.06 -18.21
C VAL A 134 -2.59 6.67 -18.49
N PHE A 135 -2.95 5.70 -17.67
CA PHE A 135 -2.47 4.33 -17.77
C PHE A 135 -3.50 3.33 -17.24
N ASP A 136 -3.24 2.05 -17.48
CA ASP A 136 -4.00 0.93 -16.92
C ASP A 136 -3.10 0.15 -15.94
N ALA A 137 -3.69 -0.53 -14.96
CA ALA A 137 -2.96 -1.33 -13.96
C ALA A 137 -3.79 -2.51 -13.45
N PHE A 138 -3.14 -3.54 -12.90
CA PHE A 138 -3.82 -4.64 -12.23
C PHE A 138 -4.48 -4.17 -10.93
N ILE A 139 -5.69 -4.65 -10.65
CA ILE A 139 -6.47 -4.18 -9.50
C ILE A 139 -7.30 -5.31 -8.88
N SER A 140 -7.45 -5.24 -7.55
CA SER A 140 -8.30 -6.13 -6.75
C SER A 140 -8.63 -5.44 -5.43
N HIS A 141 -9.82 -4.85 -5.32
CA HIS A 141 -10.31 -4.27 -4.06
C HIS A 141 -11.84 -4.22 -4.01
N VAL A 142 -12.38 -4.03 -2.80
CA VAL A 142 -13.80 -3.79 -2.54
C VAL A 142 -14.05 -2.54 -1.68
N ASP A 143 -12.97 -1.97 -1.12
CA ASP A 143 -12.97 -0.82 -0.23
C ASP A 143 -12.19 0.33 -0.88
N GLU A 144 -12.57 1.57 -0.60
CA GLU A 144 -11.88 2.78 -1.06
C GLU A 144 -11.56 3.72 0.11
N ILE A 145 -10.56 4.58 -0.11
CA ILE A 145 -10.34 5.76 0.74
C ILE A 145 -11.43 6.78 0.40
N THR A 146 -12.27 7.12 1.37
CA THR A 146 -13.38 8.08 1.18
C THR A 146 -12.98 9.49 1.59
N HIS A 147 -12.10 9.62 2.59
CA HIS A 147 -11.60 10.90 3.08
C HIS A 147 -10.09 10.82 3.32
N LEU A 148 -9.34 11.72 2.70
CA LEU A 148 -7.90 11.82 2.91
C LEU A 148 -7.59 12.38 4.30
N PRO A 149 -6.54 11.88 4.98
CA PRO A 149 -6.04 12.51 6.19
C PRO A 149 -5.42 13.88 5.90
N PRO A 150 -5.25 14.74 6.93
CA PRO A 150 -4.38 15.91 6.84
C PRO A 150 -2.97 15.50 6.39
N GLY A 151 -2.39 16.27 5.47
CA GLY A 151 -1.05 15.98 4.94
C GLY A 151 -1.01 14.90 3.85
N ALA A 152 -2.15 14.36 3.42
CA ALA A 152 -2.23 13.51 2.24
C ALA A 152 -2.60 14.27 0.97
N VAL A 153 -2.08 13.78 -0.15
CA VAL A 153 -2.31 14.29 -1.50
C VAL A 153 -2.81 13.17 -2.38
N ASN A 154 -3.95 13.38 -3.08
CA ASN A 154 -4.40 12.46 -4.13
C ASN A 154 -3.50 12.61 -5.37
N LEU A 155 -2.89 11.53 -5.81
CA LEU A 155 -2.00 11.52 -6.96
C LEU A 155 -2.64 10.96 -8.23
N ALA A 156 -3.66 10.12 -8.10
CA ALA A 156 -4.31 9.50 -9.26
C ALA A 156 -5.73 9.03 -8.94
N GLY A 157 -6.59 8.97 -9.96
CA GLY A 157 -7.95 8.42 -9.84
C GLY A 157 -8.49 7.95 -11.19
N ASN A 158 -9.63 7.27 -11.17
CA ASN A 158 -10.42 6.97 -12.37
C ASN A 158 -11.92 7.10 -12.06
N SER A 159 -12.77 6.74 -13.02
CA SER A 159 -14.23 6.80 -12.85
C SER A 159 -14.77 5.75 -11.87
N PHE A 160 -14.02 4.70 -11.56
CA PHE A 160 -14.45 3.62 -10.66
C PHE A 160 -14.04 3.89 -9.20
N THR A 161 -12.80 4.34 -8.99
CA THR A 161 -12.25 4.67 -7.67
C THR A 161 -11.57 6.03 -7.76
N LYS A 162 -12.03 6.99 -6.95
CA LYS A 162 -11.56 8.39 -7.03
C LYS A 162 -10.12 8.56 -6.58
N ILE A 163 -9.66 7.69 -5.68
CA ILE A 163 -8.32 7.71 -5.09
C ILE A 163 -7.64 6.38 -5.42
N GLN A 164 -6.86 6.39 -6.50
CA GLN A 164 -6.05 5.26 -6.95
C GLN A 164 -4.60 5.36 -6.44
N ALA A 165 -4.16 6.53 -5.98
CA ALA A 165 -2.85 6.72 -5.37
C ALA A 165 -2.80 7.92 -4.44
N ILE A 166 -2.00 7.83 -3.38
CA ILE A 166 -1.81 8.87 -2.38
C ILE A 166 -0.31 9.04 -2.03
N SER A 167 0.05 10.25 -1.64
CA SER A 167 1.26 10.52 -0.84
C SER A 167 0.80 11.06 0.51
N VAL A 168 1.25 10.46 1.61
CA VAL A 168 0.85 10.83 2.97
C VAL A 168 2.07 11.27 3.75
N VAL A 169 2.02 12.46 4.33
CA VAL A 169 2.99 12.94 5.31
C VAL A 169 2.33 13.00 6.68
N TYR A 170 2.86 12.23 7.63
CA TYR A 170 2.35 12.18 9.00
C TYR A 170 3.50 12.02 9.98
N ASN A 171 3.54 12.86 11.02
CA ASN A 171 4.62 12.93 12.02
C ASN A 171 6.05 13.02 11.44
N GLY A 172 6.19 13.57 10.23
CA GLY A 172 7.46 13.71 9.52
C GLY A 172 7.91 12.46 8.75
N GLY A 173 7.17 11.34 8.84
CA GLY A 173 7.31 10.20 7.95
C GLY A 173 6.53 10.39 6.66
N VAL A 174 6.94 9.67 5.62
CA VAL A 174 6.34 9.73 4.27
C VAL A 174 5.93 8.34 3.82
N PHE A 175 4.70 8.25 3.29
CA PHE A 175 4.15 7.02 2.74
C PHE A 175 3.59 7.26 1.33
N TRP A 176 3.97 6.44 0.37
CA TRP A 176 3.38 6.42 -0.97
C TRP A 176 2.50 5.19 -1.15
N GLY A 177 1.20 5.39 -1.31
CA GLY A 177 0.20 4.33 -1.39
C GLY A 177 -0.44 4.27 -2.76
N LEU A 178 -0.63 3.05 -3.27
CA LEU A 178 -1.36 2.77 -4.50
C LEU A 178 -2.59 1.92 -4.17
N GLN A 179 -3.70 2.09 -4.86
CA GLN A 179 -4.85 1.17 -4.76
C GLN A 179 -4.68 -0.05 -5.69
N TYR A 180 -3.95 0.14 -6.80
CA TYR A 180 -3.61 -0.89 -7.78
C TYR A 180 -2.32 -1.65 -7.42
N HIS A 181 -2.10 -2.80 -8.05
CA HIS A 181 -1.02 -3.75 -7.74
C HIS A 181 0.10 -3.73 -8.79
N PRO A 182 1.17 -2.93 -8.62
CA PRO A 182 2.33 -2.97 -9.51
C PRO A 182 3.14 -4.28 -9.40
N GLU A 183 2.96 -5.04 -8.33
CA GLU A 183 3.63 -6.30 -8.07
C GLU A 183 3.01 -7.50 -8.79
N TYR A 184 1.80 -7.35 -9.35
CA TYR A 184 1.10 -8.39 -10.10
C TYR A 184 1.60 -8.48 -11.55
N ASP A 185 1.49 -9.70 -12.09
CA ASP A 185 1.59 -9.98 -13.50
C ASP A 185 0.37 -10.80 -13.97
N LEU A 186 0.36 -11.20 -15.24
CA LEU A 186 -0.74 -12.01 -15.78
C LEU A 186 -0.87 -13.38 -15.11
N HIS A 187 0.20 -13.93 -14.51
CA HIS A 187 0.15 -15.21 -13.83
C HIS A 187 -0.53 -15.09 -12.48
N GLU A 188 -0.22 -14.04 -11.72
CA GLU A 188 -0.85 -13.79 -10.40
C GLU A 188 -2.34 -13.40 -10.50
N MET A 189 -2.79 -12.98 -11.69
CA MET A 189 -4.19 -12.61 -11.98
C MET A 189 -5.05 -13.75 -12.55
N ALA A 190 -4.44 -14.85 -13.01
CA ALA A 190 -5.11 -15.95 -13.72
C ALA A 190 -5.49 -17.10 -12.79
#